data_AF-A0AAV9NNI2-F1
#
_entry.id   AF-A0AAV9NNI2-F1
#
_cell.length_a   1.000
_cell.length_b   1.000
_cell.length_c   1.000
_cell.angle_alpha   90.00
_cell.angle_beta   90.00
_cell.angle_gamma   90.00
#
_symmetry.space_group_name_H-M   'P 1'
#
loop_
_entity.id
_entity.type
_entity.pdbx_description
1 polymer ?
#
loop_
_entity_poly.entity_id
_entity_poly.type
_entity_poly.pdbx_seq_one_letter_code
_entity_poly.pdbx_strand_id
1 'polypeptide(L)'
;MLWQIGCLYGASSVALGAFGAHGLRKHITDPQKIATWSTAAHYQLVHSGVLLIATSVAPKNKLAAGLFIAGMTMFSGSIYLLVLDPQRFKALGPVTPLGGLCLIAGWGALAFGSRGRVTL
;
A
#
# COMPACT_ATOMS: atom_id res chain seq x y z
N MET A 1 -14.04 -8.60 7.66
CA MET A 1 -12.58 -8.83 7.55
C MET A 1 -11.89 -7.89 6.56
N LEU A 2 -12.15 -7.91 5.24
CA LEU A 2 -11.43 -7.05 4.28
C LEU A 2 -11.55 -5.54 4.55
N TRP A 3 -12.73 -5.09 5.00
CA TRP A 3 -12.94 -3.70 5.45
C TRP A 3 -11.96 -3.31 6.57
N GLN A 4 -11.86 -4.15 7.62
CA GLN A 4 -10.96 -3.91 8.75
C GLN A 4 -9.50 -3.86 8.29
N ILE A 5 -9.11 -4.72 7.34
CA ILE A 5 -7.77 -4.71 6.74
C ILE A 5 -7.51 -3.36 6.06
N GLY A 6 -8.46 -2.84 5.29
CA GLY A 6 -8.38 -1.49 4.70
C GLY A 6 -8.17 -0.40 5.75
N CYS A 7 -8.94 -0.43 6.85
CA CYS A 7 -8.76 0.52 7.96
C CYS A 7 -7.36 0.42 8.59
N LEU A 8 -6.85 -0.80 8.80
CA LEU A 8 -5.52 -1.03 9.38
C LEU A 8 -4.40 -0.55 8.45
N TYR A 9 -4.51 -0.76 7.12
CA TYR A 9 -3.55 -0.20 6.16
C TYR A 9 -3.59 1.33 6.14
N GLY A 10 -4.78 1.93 6.20
CA GLY A 10 -4.93 3.38 6.26
C GLY A 10 -4.32 3.96 7.53
N ALA A 11 -4.66 3.41 8.69
CA ALA A 11 -4.11 3.86 9.97
C ALA A 11 -2.59 3.72 10.04
N SER A 12 -2.04 2.57 9.61
CA SER A 12 -0.59 2.37 9.58
C SER A 12 0.10 3.27 8.57
N SER A 13 -0.51 3.56 7.42
CA SER A 13 0.04 4.54 6.47
C SER A 13 0.14 5.93 7.08
N VAL A 14 -0.90 6.39 7.79
CA VAL A 14 -0.86 7.70 8.48
C VAL A 14 0.24 7.71 9.54
N ALA A 15 0.35 6.65 10.35
CA ALA A 15 1.38 6.54 11.37
C ALA A 15 2.80 6.54 10.76
N LEU A 16 3.03 5.75 9.71
CA LEU A 16 4.31 5.68 9.02
C LEU A 16 4.64 6.98 8.27
N GLY A 17 3.65 7.64 7.67
CA GLY A 17 3.81 8.96 7.05
C GLY A 17 4.21 10.04 8.07
N ALA A 18 3.53 10.08 9.22
CA ALA A 18 3.86 10.98 10.31
C ALA A 18 5.27 10.70 10.89
N PHE A 19 5.61 9.41 11.07
CA PHE A 19 6.96 9.00 11.46
C PHE A 19 8.00 9.43 10.43
N GLY A 20 7.73 9.28 9.13
CA GLY A 20 8.62 9.76 8.06
C GLY A 20 8.90 11.25 8.15
N ALA A 21 7.86 12.06 8.34
CA ALA A 21 7.97 13.51 8.37
C ALA A 21 8.62 14.08 9.64
N HIS A 22 8.35 13.50 10.82
CA HIS A 22 8.76 14.08 12.10
C HIS A 22 9.84 13.27 12.83
N GLY A 23 9.87 11.95 12.64
CA GLY A 23 10.80 11.03 13.29
C GLY A 23 11.99 10.70 12.41
N LEU A 24 11.74 10.07 11.25
CA LEU A 24 12.77 9.50 10.38
C LEU A 24 13.74 10.56 9.84
N ARG A 25 13.25 11.76 9.50
CA ARG A 25 14.09 12.90 9.07
C ARG A 25 15.15 13.31 10.09
N LYS A 26 14.99 12.98 11.37
CA LYS A 26 16.01 13.25 12.41
C LYS A 26 17.18 12.28 12.35
N HIS A 27 17.00 11.12 11.72
CA HIS A 27 17.98 10.04 11.65
C HIS A 27 18.53 9.81 10.23
N ILE A 28 17.77 10.16 9.20
CA ILE A 28 18.16 10.02 7.79
C ILE A 28 18.20 11.41 7.15
N THR A 29 19.40 11.85 6.76
CA THR A 29 19.63 13.14 6.10
C THR A 29 19.48 13.07 4.57
N ASP A 30 19.56 11.88 3.98
CA ASP A 30 19.38 11.64 2.55
C ASP A 30 17.94 11.97 2.11
N PRO A 31 17.72 13.05 1.34
CA PRO A 31 16.39 13.47 0.92
C PRO A 31 15.69 12.43 0.04
N GLN A 32 16.45 11.64 -0.73
CA GLN A 32 15.90 10.64 -1.62
C GLN A 32 15.27 9.50 -0.82
N LYS A 33 15.93 9.02 0.24
CA LYS A 33 15.35 8.01 1.15
C LYS A 33 14.07 8.49 1.82
N ILE A 34 14.03 9.75 2.23
CA ILE A 34 12.82 10.33 2.83
C ILE A 34 11.69 10.46 1.79
N ALA A 35 12.00 10.89 0.57
CA ALA A 35 11.03 10.92 -0.52
C ALA A 35 10.50 9.51 -0.84
N THR A 36 11.38 8.52 -0.92
CA THR A 36 11.01 7.11 -1.12
C THR A 36 10.10 6.57 -0.01
N TRP A 37 10.39 6.89 1.26
CA TRP A 37 9.50 6.58 2.39
C TRP A 37 8.12 7.23 2.22
N SER A 38 8.09 8.51 1.85
CA SER A 38 6.83 9.24 1.63
C SER A 38 6.01 8.63 0.50
N THR A 39 6.65 8.17 -0.58
CA THR A 39 5.98 7.45 -1.67
C THR A 39 5.33 6.16 -1.18
N ALA A 40 6.02 5.37 -0.35
CA ALA A 40 5.45 4.14 0.21
C ALA A 40 4.22 4.42 1.09
N ALA A 41 4.29 5.44 1.94
CA ALA A 41 3.15 5.88 2.76
C ALA A 41 1.98 6.35 1.90
N HIS A 42 2.24 7.19 0.89
CA HIS A 42 1.22 7.70 0.00
C HIS A 42 0.51 6.58 -0.77
N TYR A 43 1.26 5.65 -1.38
CA TYR A 43 0.69 4.52 -2.11
C TYR A 43 -0.15 3.63 -1.18
N GLN A 44 0.36 3.34 0.03
CA GLN A 44 -0.40 2.57 1.02
C GLN A 44 -1.72 3.26 1.40
N LEU A 45 -1.71 4.59 1.58
CA LEU A 45 -2.92 5.35 1.93
C LEU A 45 -3.95 5.28 0.80
N VAL A 46 -3.53 5.62 -0.42
CA VAL A 46 -4.39 5.63 -1.61
C VAL A 46 -5.04 4.27 -1.80
N HIS A 47 -4.25 3.20 -1.82
CA HIS A 47 -4.77 1.86 -2.07
C HIS A 47 -5.57 1.28 -0.90
N SER A 48 -5.34 1.75 0.34
CA SER A 48 -6.20 1.41 1.47
C SER A 48 -7.62 2.00 1.31
N GLY A 49 -7.72 3.25 0.85
CA GLY A 49 -8.99 3.89 0.52
C GLY A 49 -9.70 3.17 -0.63
N VAL A 50 -8.95 2.81 -1.68
CA VAL A 50 -9.48 2.02 -2.79
C VAL A 50 -9.97 0.65 -2.32
N LEU A 51 -9.26 -0.02 -1.40
CA LEU A 51 -9.71 -1.29 -0.82
C LEU A 51 -11.02 -1.11 -0.02
N LEU A 52 -11.15 -0.06 0.79
CA LEU A 52 -12.39 0.23 1.52
C LEU A 52 -13.57 0.44 0.54
N ILE A 53 -13.37 1.24 -0.50
CA ILE A 53 -14.37 1.46 -1.55
C ILE A 53 -14.70 0.14 -2.24
N ALA A 54 -13.69 -0.60 -2.71
CA ALA A 54 -13.86 -1.89 -3.39
C ALA A 54 -14.67 -2.88 -2.56
N THR A 55 -14.39 -2.97 -1.25
CA THR A 55 -15.13 -3.86 -0.36
C THR A 55 -16.58 -3.44 -0.12
N SER A 56 -16.90 -2.17 -0.36
CA SER A 56 -18.26 -1.62 -0.23
C SER A 56 -19.06 -1.74 -1.53
N VAL A 57 -18.47 -1.36 -2.67
CA VAL A 57 -19.18 -1.26 -3.96
C VAL A 57 -19.05 -2.51 -4.82
N ALA A 58 -18.00 -3.31 -4.61
CA ALA A 58 -17.75 -4.55 -5.32
C ALA A 58 -17.37 -5.68 -4.34
N PRO A 59 -18.19 -5.98 -3.31
CA PRO A 59 -17.83 -6.90 -2.23
C PRO A 59 -17.53 -8.33 -2.69
N LYS A 60 -18.03 -8.72 -3.87
CA LYS A 60 -17.77 -10.03 -4.50
C LYS A 60 -16.45 -10.10 -5.27
N ASN A 61 -15.83 -8.96 -5.58
CA ASN A 61 -14.55 -8.89 -6.29
C ASN A 61 -13.37 -9.13 -5.32
N LYS A 62 -13.23 -10.38 -4.87
CA LYS A 62 -12.15 -10.77 -3.94
C LYS A 62 -10.76 -10.69 -4.57
N LEU A 63 -10.67 -10.83 -5.90
CA LEU A 63 -9.43 -10.73 -6.64
C LEU A 63 -8.83 -9.32 -6.51
N ALA A 64 -9.60 -8.27 -6.79
CA ALA A 64 -9.14 -6.89 -6.64
C ALA A 64 -8.68 -6.60 -5.20
N ALA A 65 -9.48 -7.01 -4.21
CA ALA A 65 -9.14 -6.82 -2.80
C ALA A 65 -7.83 -7.53 -2.42
N GLY A 66 -7.64 -8.78 -2.84
CA GLY A 66 -6.42 -9.54 -2.60
C GLY A 66 -5.20 -8.90 -3.27
N LEU A 67 -5.35 -8.42 -4.51
CA LEU A 67 -4.28 -7.74 -5.25
C LEU A 67 -3.86 -6.42 -4.60
N PHE A 68 -4.79 -5.62 -4.06
CA PHE A 68 -4.43 -4.42 -3.31
C PHE A 68 -3.72 -4.73 -1.99
N ILE A 69 -4.19 -5.73 -1.24
CA ILE A 69 -3.54 -6.15 0.01
C ILE A 69 -2.11 -6.64 -0.26
N ALA A 70 -1.95 -7.55 -1.22
CA ALA A 70 -0.65 -8.06 -1.63
C ALA A 70 0.25 -6.92 -2.15
N GLY A 71 -0.30 -6.06 -3.02
CA GLY A 71 0.39 -4.91 -3.59
C GLY A 71 0.90 -3.92 -2.55
N MET A 72 0.06 -3.49 -1.61
CA MET A 72 0.48 -2.58 -0.53
C MET A 72 1.56 -3.21 0.36
N THR A 73 1.42 -4.49 0.70
CA THR A 73 2.40 -5.19 1.54
C THR A 73 3.76 -5.30 0.85
N MET A 74 3.74 -5.73 -0.42
CA MET A 74 4.96 -5.97 -1.19
C MET A 74 5.61 -4.68 -1.68
N PHE A 75 4.83 -3.65 -2.01
CA PHE A 75 5.35 -2.36 -2.51
C PHE A 75 5.75 -1.45 -1.36
N SER A 76 4.81 -1.08 -0.49
CA SER A 76 5.08 -0.13 0.59
C SER A 76 5.90 -0.77 1.71
N GLY A 77 5.56 -2.00 2.10
CA GLY A 77 6.26 -2.73 3.15
C GLY A 77 7.74 -2.94 2.85
N SER A 78 8.09 -3.38 1.63
CA SER A 78 9.49 -3.54 1.23
C SER A 78 10.25 -2.21 1.25
N ILE A 79 9.64 -1.13 0.77
CA ILE A 79 10.27 0.19 0.74
C ILE A 79 10.57 0.68 2.15
N TYR A 80 9.63 0.56 3.10
CA TYR A 80 9.92 0.95 4.48
C TYR A 80 11.11 0.20 5.06
N LEU A 81 11.16 -1.12 4.87
CA LEU A 81 12.26 -1.95 5.36
C LEU A 81 13.59 -1.58 4.69
N LEU A 82 13.59 -1.38 3.36
CA LEU A 82 14.78 -0.98 2.60
C LEU A 82 15.29 0.42 2.98
N VAL A 83 14.41 1.34 3.36
CA VAL A 83 14.82 2.67 3.84
C VAL A 83 15.44 2.57 5.23
N LEU A 84 14.90 1.72 6.13
CA LEU A 84 15.42 1.53 7.48
C LEU A 84 16.77 0.82 7.49
N ASP A 85 16.92 -0.25 6.71
CA ASP A 85 18.16 -1.02 6.64
C ASP A 85 18.33 -1.68 5.26
N PRO A 86 18.92 -0.96 4.29
CA PRO A 86 19.05 -1.45 2.92
C PRO A 86 19.97 -2.66 2.80
N GLN A 87 20.95 -2.84 3.71
CA GLN A 87 21.85 -3.99 3.64
C GLN A 87 21.15 -5.25 4.14
N ARG A 88 20.47 -5.17 5.29
CA ARG A 88 19.71 -6.30 5.84
C ARG A 88 18.56 -6.73 4.95
N PHE A 89 17.87 -5.77 4.32
CA PHE A 89 16.67 -6.03 3.54
C PHE A 89 16.88 -6.00 2.02
N LYS A 90 18.13 -6.03 1.54
CA LYS A 90 18.48 -5.98 0.11
C LYS A 90 17.68 -6.95 -0.77
N ALA A 91 17.38 -8.15 -0.26
CA ALA A 91 16.62 -9.18 -0.96
C ALA A 91 15.16 -8.76 -1.27
N LEU A 92 14.62 -7.74 -0.59
CA LEU A 92 13.29 -7.19 -0.84
C LEU A 92 13.27 -6.21 -2.04
N GLY A 93 14.42 -5.84 -2.60
CA GLY A 93 14.49 -4.94 -3.77
C GLY A 93 13.59 -5.40 -4.93
N PRO A 94 13.68 -6.66 -5.39
CA PRO A 94 12.80 -7.21 -6.42
C PRO A 94 11.33 -7.39 -5.99
N VAL A 95 11.01 -7.32 -4.70
CA VAL A 95 9.62 -7.47 -4.20
C VAL A 95 8.80 -6.20 -4.47
N THR A 96 9.43 -5.03 -4.43
CA THR A 96 8.78 -3.74 -4.71
C THR A 96 8.10 -3.70 -6.09
N PRO A 97 8.76 -4.01 -7.22
CA PRO A 97 8.10 -3.99 -8.53
C PRO A 97 6.99 -5.03 -8.65
N LEU A 98 7.11 -6.21 -8.02
CA LEU A 98 6.02 -7.20 -7.97
C LEU A 98 4.80 -6.64 -7.23
N GLY A 99 5.02 -5.91 -6.14
CA GLY A 99 3.97 -5.16 -5.45
C GLY A 99 3.29 -4.15 -6.36
N GLY A 100 4.07 -3.39 -7.14
CA GLY A 100 3.54 -2.45 -8.14
C GLY A 100 2.67 -3.13 -9.20
N LEU A 101 3.09 -4.30 -9.71
CA LEU A 101 2.29 -5.09 -10.64
C LEU A 101 0.98 -5.57 -10.02
N CYS A 102 0.99 -5.99 -8.75
CA CYS A 102 -0.24 -6.33 -8.04
C CYS A 102 -1.18 -5.12 -7.89
N LEU A 103 -0.66 -3.94 -7.59
CA LEU A 103 -1.46 -2.72 -7.51
C LEU A 103 -2.11 -2.37 -8.86
N ILE A 104 -1.35 -2.47 -9.97
CA ILE A 104 -1.87 -2.28 -11.33
C ILE A 104 -2.95 -3.31 -11.65
N ALA A 105 -2.68 -4.60 -11.38
CA ALA A 105 -3.62 -5.67 -11.60
C ALA A 105 -4.89 -5.52 -10.73
N GLY A 106 -4.77 -4.99 -9.51
CA GLY A 106 -5.89 -4.71 -8.62
C GLY A 106 -6.84 -3.66 -9.21
N TRP A 107 -6.29 -2.59 -9.78
CA TRP A 107 -7.07 -1.60 -10.54
C TRP A 107 -7.71 -2.21 -11.79
N GLY A 108 -6.99 -3.02 -12.54
CA GLY A 108 -7.53 -3.75 -13.69
C GLY A 108 -8.70 -4.67 -13.29
N ALA A 109 -8.54 -5.42 -12.19
CA ALA A 109 -9.58 -6.28 -11.64
C ALA A 109 -10.81 -5.48 -11.18
N LEU A 110 -10.67 -4.25 -10.68
CA LEU A 110 -11.80 -3.36 -10.41
C LEU A 110 -12.49 -2.86 -11.69
N ALA A 111 -11.71 -2.52 -12.71
CA ALA A 111 -12.24 -1.98 -13.96
C ALA A 111 -13.10 -3.01 -14.70
N PHE A 112 -12.66 -4.27 -14.75
CA PHE A 112 -13.29 -5.34 -15.53
C PHE A 112 -14.10 -6.33 -14.69
N GLY A 113 -14.05 -6.23 -13.36
CA GLY A 113 -14.85 -7.07 -12.46
C GLY A 113 -16.33 -6.66 -12.43
N SER A 114 -17.22 -7.63 -12.17
CA SER A 114 -18.65 -7.35 -12.03
C SER A 114 -18.90 -6.33 -10.90
N ARG A 115 -19.49 -5.18 -11.22
CA ARG A 115 -19.90 -4.21 -10.21
C ARG A 115 -21.11 -4.75 -9.45
N GLY A 116 -21.06 -4.76 -8.12
CA GLY A 116 -22.27 -4.96 -7.33
C GLY A 116 -23.19 -3.75 -7.52
N ARG A 117 -24.52 -3.94 -7.42
CA ARG A 117 -25.40 -2.78 -7.24
C ARG A 117 -25.07 -2.16 -5.88
N VAL A 118 -24.68 -0.90 -5.89
CA VAL A 118 -24.62 -0.09 -4.66
C VAL A 118 -26.06 0.18 -4.26
N THR A 119 -26.55 -0.50 -3.23
CA THR A 119 -27.77 -0.07 -2.52
C THR A 119 -27.34 1.04 -1.57
N LEU A 120 -27.65 2.29 -1.96
CA LEU A 120 -27.60 3.46 -1.08
C LEU A 120 -28.72 3.38 -0.03
#